data_AF-A0ABD0MH88-F1
#
_entry.id   AF-A0ABD0MH88-F1
#
_cell.length_a   1.000
_cell.length_b   1.000
_cell.length_c   1.000
_cell.angle_alpha   90.00
_cell.angle_beta   90.00
_cell.angle_gamma   90.00
#
_symmetry.space_group_name_H-M   'P 1'
#
loop_
_entity.id
_entity.type
_entity.pdbx_description
1 polymer ?
#
loop_
_entity_poly.entity_id
_entity_poly.type
_entity_poly.pdbx_seq_one_letter_code
_entity_poly.pdbx_strand_id
1 'polypeptide(L)' 'AILQENTTGAVVVPEIECPLEEQALTELQRVVDPLSYSPSHGYDLYIQFLNTIAQ' A
#
# COMPACT_ATOMS: atom_id res chain seq x y z
N ALA A 1 -11.96 25.09 -19.36
CA ALA A 1 -13.05 24.31 -18.74
C ALA A 1 -12.83 24.33 -17.24
N ILE A 2 -13.81 24.80 -16.47
CA ILE A 2 -13.72 24.84 -15.00
C ILE A 2 -14.01 23.42 -14.52
N LEU A 3 -13.06 22.79 -13.83
CA LEU A 3 -13.27 21.52 -13.15
C LEU A 3 -14.29 21.79 -12.04
N GLN A 4 -15.54 21.37 -12.25
CA GLN A 4 -16.57 21.46 -11.22
C GLN A 4 -16.23 20.45 -10.13
N GLU A 5 -15.82 20.95 -8.97
CA GLU A 5 -15.74 20.16 -7.74
C GLU A 5 -17.16 19.81 -7.29
N ASN A 6 -17.69 18.71 -7.80
CA ASN A 6 -18.86 18.06 -7.20
C ASN A 6 -18.41 17.47 -5.85
N THR A 7 -18.66 18.21 -4.79
CA THR A 7 -18.36 17.92 -3.38
C THR A 7 -19.23 16.82 -2.76
N THR A 8 -19.51 15.74 -3.51
CA THR A 8 -20.19 14.53 -3.02
C THR A 8 -19.63 13.26 -3.67
N GLY A 9 -18.36 13.27 -4.05
CA GLY A 9 -17.67 12.09 -4.56
C GLY A 9 -16.95 11.37 -3.43
N ALA A 10 -17.59 10.40 -2.78
CA ALA A 10 -16.81 9.41 -2.07
C ALA A 10 -15.88 8.75 -3.09
N VAL A 11 -14.57 8.75 -2.82
CA VAL A 11 -13.60 8.01 -3.66
C VAL A 11 -14.02 6.54 -3.60
N VAL A 12 -14.54 6.02 -4.70
CA VAL A 12 -14.87 4.60 -4.81
C VAL A 12 -13.55 3.87 -4.94
N VAL A 13 -13.14 3.20 -3.86
CA VAL A 13 -11.98 2.32 -3.87
C VAL A 13 -12.44 1.01 -4.52
N PRO A 14 -11.88 0.62 -5.68
CA PRO A 14 -12.21 -0.66 -6.27
C PRO A 14 -11.72 -1.78 -5.36
N GLU A 15 -12.57 -2.79 -5.14
CA GLU A 15 -12.13 -4.04 -4.53
C GLU A 15 -11.31 -4.80 -5.56
N ILE A 16 -10.00 -4.93 -5.30
CA ILE A 16 -9.07 -5.69 -6.14
C ILE A 16 -8.64 -6.91 -5.32
N GLU A 17 -8.73 -8.09 -5.90
CA GLU A 17 -8.24 -9.31 -5.25
C GLU A 17 -6.73 -9.23 -4.99
N CYS A 18 -6.30 -9.74 -3.84
CA CYS A 18 -4.88 -9.78 -3.52
C CYS A 18 -4.17 -10.71 -4.51
N PRO A 19 -3.12 -10.25 -5.22
CA PRO A 19 -2.42 -11.10 -6.18
C PRO A 19 -1.52 -12.14 -5.49
N LEU A 20 -1.35 -12.06 -4.17
CA LEU A 20 -0.55 -12.97 -3.38
C LEU A 20 -1.42 -14.07 -2.78
N GLU A 21 -0.92 -15.30 -2.82
CA GLU A 21 -1.47 -16.39 -2.03
C GLU A 21 -1.29 -16.12 -0.52
N GLU A 22 -2.16 -16.70 0.30
CA GLU A 22 -2.24 -16.42 1.75
C GLU A 22 -0.89 -16.62 2.47
N GLN A 23 -0.13 -17.64 2.09
CA GLN A 23 1.19 -17.90 2.68
C GLN A 23 2.19 -16.79 2.35
N ALA A 24 2.29 -16.39 1.09
CA ALA A 24 3.19 -15.32 0.65
C ALA A 24 2.79 -13.96 1.26
N LEU A 25 1.49 -13.69 1.38
CA LEU A 25 0.98 -12.50 2.05
C LEU A 25 1.36 -12.49 3.55
N THR A 26 1.21 -13.63 4.23
CA THR A 26 1.56 -13.78 5.65
C THR A 26 3.06 -13.56 5.89
N GLU A 27 3.90 -14.09 5.00
CA GLU A 27 5.35 -13.88 5.05
C GLU A 27 5.70 -12.40 4.83
N LEU A 28 5.08 -11.76 3.84
CA LEU A 28 5.31 -10.33 3.56
C LEU A 28 4.93 -9.44 4.75
N GLN A 29 3.77 -9.69 5.36
CA GLN A 29 3.28 -8.92 6.51
C GLN A 29 4.16 -9.07 7.77
N ARG A 30 4.93 -10.15 7.88
CA ARG A 30 5.92 -10.31 8.97
C ARG A 30 7.15 -9.45 8.77
N VAL A 31 7.49 -9.14 7.52
CA VAL A 31 8.72 -8.42 7.18
C VAL A 31 8.46 -6.92 7.04
N VAL A 32 7.28 -6.52 6.56
CA VAL A 32 6.92 -5.12 6.34
C VAL A 32 5.54 -4.85 6.93
N ASP A 33 5.50 -3.93 7.91
CA ASP A 33 4.26 -3.31 8.37
C ASP A 33 4.07 -1.95 7.67
N PRO A 34 3.18 -1.84 6.67
CA PRO A 34 2.94 -0.61 5.93
C PRO A 34 2.27 0.48 6.77
N LEU A 35 1.72 0.14 7.94
CA LEU A 35 1.09 1.08 8.87
C LEU A 35 2.03 1.50 10.01
N SER A 36 3.25 0.98 10.01
CA SER A 36 4.24 1.35 11.01
C SER A 36 4.63 2.82 10.90
N TYR A 37 5.03 3.41 12.03
CA TYR A 37 5.47 4.79 12.06
C TYR A 37 6.73 4.97 11.21
N SER A 38 6.68 5.92 10.28
CA SER A 38 7.81 6.28 9.44
C SER A 38 8.19 7.76 9.64
N PRO A 39 9.44 8.07 10.02
CA PRO A 39 9.95 9.44 10.01
C PRO A 39 10.18 9.97 8.58
N SER A 40 10.18 9.09 7.57
CA SER A 40 10.48 9.40 6.17
C SER A 40 9.24 9.30 5.26
N HIS A 41 8.04 9.51 5.81
CA HIS A 41 6.78 9.48 5.06
C HIS A 41 6.56 8.16 4.28
N GLY A 42 6.99 7.04 4.84
CA GLY A 42 6.86 5.70 4.26
C GLY A 42 7.93 5.32 3.23
N TYR A 43 8.89 6.21 2.92
CA TYR A 43 9.97 5.89 1.97
C TYR A 43 10.85 4.73 2.48
N ASP A 44 11.19 4.74 3.76
CA ASP A 44 11.91 3.66 4.44
C ASP A 44 11.16 2.33 4.37
N LEU A 45 9.84 2.33 4.61
CA LEU A 45 8.99 1.14 4.50
C LEU A 45 8.94 0.61 3.07
N TYR A 46 8.88 1.50 2.08
CA TYR A 46 8.92 1.12 0.67
C TYR A 46 10.27 0.49 0.28
N ILE A 47 11.39 1.06 0.74
CA ILE A 47 12.73 0.48 0.51
C ILE A 47 12.86 -0.87 1.20
N GLN A 48 12.34 -1.04 2.42
CA GLN A 48 12.31 -2.31 3.14
C GLN A 48 11.52 -3.37 2.35
N PHE A 49 10.36 -3.01 1.79
CA PHE A 49 9.60 -3.86 0.88
C PHE A 49 10.41 -4.26 -0.36
N LEU A 50 11.02 -3.30 -1.07
CA LEU A 50 11.82 -3.59 -2.25
C LEU A 50 12.99 -4.54 -1.96
N ASN A 51 13.67 -4.36 -0.82
CA ASN A 51 14.75 -5.23 -0.40
C ASN A 51 14.27 -6.66 -0.07
N THR A 52 13.01 -6.81 0.35
CA THR A 52 12.41 -8.12 0.67
C THR A 52 12.12 -8.91 -0.61
N ILE A 53 11.64 -8.25 -1.66
CA ILE A 53 11.29 -8.91 -2.94
C ILE A 53 12.47 -9.08 -3.90
N ALA A 54 13.62 -8.43 -3.64
CA ALA A 54 14.83 -8.52 -4.44
C ALA A 54 15.76 -9.69 -4.06
N GLN A 55 15.38 -10.49 -3.04
CA GLN A 55 16.06 -11.71 -2.61
C GLN A 55 15.37 -12.94 -3.19
#